data_AF-A0A819SU58-F1
#
_entry.id   AF-A0A819SU58-F1
#
_cell.length_a   1.000
_cell.length_b   1.000
_cell.length_c   1.000
_cell.angle_alpha   90.00
_cell.angle_beta   90.00
_cell.angle_gamma   90.00
#
_symmetry.space_group_name_H-M   'P 1'
#
loop_
_entity.id
_entity.type
_entity.pdbx_description
1 polymer ?
#
loop_
_entity_poly.entity_id
_entity_poly.type
_entity_poly.pdbx_seq_one_letter_code
_entity_poly.pdbx_strand_id
1 'polypeptide(L)'
;MAMGIWKLVFFEPLRSQLTLTCLQFINTERQNEIIDTRFIRAIVQSYVELDFDEDSSVPYYIDQITSSRLKIYKDNFEVEQRFQVDIHRVESYLHSSTLAPLIKKLEQIFILDQLEPIYTEAKTLLHNENYSHFAFLFKLVGRIPNTIIELKKIVEENFCPKVIKSITPISVTAIDASTNYVESILNIREEFFKVVQEFFHNDEHFVAAVEKTCRNFINNNVLPESADNAGKSAELLARYCDKLLRKGSEIDIEEKFNQIMIGFDYVKDKDVFEKFYYKMLFKRLLCGVRKYEYSEESMILRLKTICDLTYISKLQELFQDGNISKTLLDQYRLYCEKNKINDIGINILN
;
A
#
# COMPACT_ATOMS: atom_id res chain seq x y z
N MET A 1 -5.36 27.06 57.75
CA MET A 1 -5.87 28.43 57.96
C MET A 1 -5.49 29.36 56.81
N ALA A 2 -4.21 29.68 56.59
CA ALA A 2 -3.77 30.62 55.53
C ALA A 2 -4.36 30.33 54.13
N MET A 3 -4.23 29.11 53.59
CA MET A 3 -4.80 28.76 52.28
C MET A 3 -6.33 28.93 52.19
N GLY A 4 -7.07 28.75 53.29
CA GLY A 4 -8.52 28.97 53.31
C GLY A 4 -8.89 30.45 53.22
N ILE A 5 -8.10 31.33 53.85
CA ILE A 5 -8.23 32.78 53.71
C ILE A 5 -7.88 33.20 52.29
N TRP A 6 -6.80 32.66 51.72
CA TRP A 6 -6.40 32.91 50.34
C TRP A 6 -7.47 32.48 49.33
N LYS A 7 -8.02 31.26 49.46
CA LYS A 7 -9.11 30.73 48.62
C LYS A 7 -10.34 31.64 48.64
N LEU A 8 -10.82 31.99 49.83
CA LEU A 8 -12.11 32.70 50.01
C LEU A 8 -12.04 34.22 49.85
N VAL A 9 -10.93 34.87 50.24
CA VAL A 9 -10.84 36.35 50.29
C VAL A 9 -10.16 36.93 49.06
N PHE A 10 -9.20 36.22 48.47
CA PHE A 10 -8.40 36.72 47.35
C PHE A 10 -8.70 35.98 46.04
N PHE A 11 -8.78 34.66 46.08
CA PHE A 11 -8.84 33.87 44.85
C PHE A 11 -10.25 33.79 44.27
N GLU A 12 -11.27 33.33 45.01
CA GLU A 12 -12.65 33.23 44.50
C GLU A 12 -13.20 34.56 43.92
N PRO A 13 -13.04 35.74 44.56
CA PRO A 13 -13.54 36.99 44.00
C PRO A 13 -12.86 37.43 42.69
N LEU A 14 -11.61 36.98 42.45
CA LEU A 14 -10.83 37.31 41.25
C LEU A 14 -10.81 36.16 40.22
N ARG A 15 -11.28 34.96 40.57
CA ARG A 15 -11.21 33.71 39.79
C ARG A 15 -11.65 33.87 38.35
N SER A 16 -12.78 34.51 38.11
CA SER A 16 -13.31 34.76 36.76
C SER A 16 -12.38 35.68 35.95
N GLN A 17 -11.91 36.78 36.54
CA GLN A 17 -11.00 37.73 35.89
C GLN A 17 -9.62 37.11 35.62
N LEU A 18 -9.08 36.34 36.57
CA LEU A 18 -7.82 35.61 36.42
C LEU A 18 -7.93 34.55 35.31
N THR A 19 -9.03 33.80 35.25
CA THR A 19 -9.31 32.83 34.18
C THR A 19 -9.35 33.53 32.82
N LEU A 20 -10.16 34.59 32.68
CA LEU A 20 -10.26 35.38 31.44
C LEU A 20 -8.90 35.93 31.00
N THR A 21 -8.11 36.46 31.94
CA THR A 21 -6.78 37.06 31.65
C THR A 21 -5.77 35.99 31.21
N CYS A 22 -5.70 34.83 31.89
CA CYS A 22 -4.85 33.72 31.45
C CYS A 22 -5.20 33.27 30.03
N LEU A 23 -6.50 33.20 29.70
CA LEU A 23 -6.97 32.76 28.39
C LEU A 23 -6.75 33.82 27.30
N GLN A 24 -6.80 35.11 27.64
CA GLN A 24 -6.36 36.19 26.76
C GLN A 24 -4.87 36.06 26.43
N PHE A 25 -3.99 35.78 27.41
CA PHE A 25 -2.57 35.53 27.14
C PHE A 25 -2.33 34.28 26.27
N ILE A 26 -3.04 33.17 26.50
CA ILE A 26 -2.93 31.98 25.64
C ILE A 26 -3.42 32.29 24.22
N ASN A 27 -4.41 33.18 24.07
CA ASN A 27 -4.92 33.62 22.78
C ASN A 27 -3.96 34.57 22.03
N THR A 28 -3.23 35.45 22.72
CA THR A 28 -2.18 36.27 22.08
C THR A 28 -0.96 35.44 21.68
N GLU A 29 -0.57 34.45 22.49
CA GLU A 29 0.46 33.46 22.10
C GLU A 29 0.04 32.66 20.87
N ARG A 30 -1.25 32.34 20.71
CA ARG A 30 -1.83 31.74 19.48
C ARG A 30 -1.82 32.68 18.26
N GLN A 31 -1.61 33.98 18.46
CA GLN A 31 -1.41 34.97 17.40
C GLN A 31 0.08 35.25 17.13
N ASN A 32 0.98 34.45 17.73
CA ASN A 32 2.45 34.53 17.68
C ASN A 32 3.05 35.72 18.45
N GLU A 33 2.34 36.26 19.45
CA GLU A 33 2.90 37.23 20.38
C GLU A 33 3.67 36.54 21.53
N ILE A 34 4.72 37.19 22.05
CA ILE A 34 5.53 36.64 23.15
C ILE A 34 4.88 36.96 24.49
N ILE A 35 4.63 35.94 25.32
CA ILE A 35 4.02 36.05 26.65
C ILE A 35 4.96 35.59 27.78
N ASP A 36 4.78 36.08 29.00
CA ASP A 36 5.45 35.50 30.19
C ASP A 36 4.64 34.33 30.77
N THR A 37 5.00 33.12 30.35
CA THR A 37 4.37 31.87 30.79
C THR A 37 4.49 31.60 32.29
N ARG A 38 5.38 32.30 33.01
CA ARG A 38 5.48 32.21 34.49
C ARG A 38 4.20 32.64 35.18
N PHE A 39 3.54 33.68 34.66
CA PHE A 39 2.30 34.21 35.23
C PHE A 39 1.16 33.19 35.13
N ILE A 40 1.01 32.56 33.95
CA ILE A 40 0.03 31.49 33.73
C ILE A 40 0.35 30.30 34.65
N ARG A 41 1.61 29.83 34.67
CA ARG A 41 2.02 28.68 35.51
C ARG A 41 1.74 28.94 37.00
N ALA A 42 1.99 30.14 37.51
CA ALA A 42 1.72 30.50 38.91
C ALA A 42 0.21 30.51 39.24
N ILE A 43 -0.63 30.98 38.32
CA ILE A 43 -2.09 30.97 38.47
C ILE A 43 -2.64 29.54 38.38
N VAL A 44 -2.17 28.73 37.42
CA VAL A 44 -2.56 27.31 37.29
C VAL A 44 -2.13 26.51 38.53
N GLN A 45 -0.91 26.70 39.02
CA GLN A 45 -0.45 26.10 40.28
C GLN A 45 -1.37 26.48 41.44
N SER A 46 -1.81 27.75 41.50
CA SER A 46 -2.76 28.20 42.52
C SER A 46 -4.15 27.55 42.38
N TYR A 47 -4.63 27.26 41.16
CA TYR A 47 -5.86 26.50 40.95
C TYR A 47 -5.76 25.08 41.53
N VAL A 48 -4.62 24.41 41.32
CA VAL A 48 -4.37 23.03 41.77
C VAL A 48 -4.15 22.97 43.30
N GLU A 49 -3.30 23.84 43.87
CA GLU A 49 -2.98 23.84 45.31
C GLU A 49 -4.19 24.20 46.21
N LEU A 50 -5.18 24.90 45.65
CA LEU A 50 -6.37 25.35 46.38
C LEU A 50 -7.57 24.43 46.18
N ASP A 51 -7.43 23.31 45.45
CA ASP A 51 -8.46 22.29 45.26
C ASP A 51 -9.76 22.88 44.67
N PHE A 52 -9.63 23.44 43.47
CA PHE A 52 -10.76 23.97 42.68
C PHE A 52 -11.20 22.95 41.62
N ASP A 53 -12.50 22.64 41.58
CA ASP A 53 -13.06 21.65 40.66
C ASP A 53 -12.67 21.91 39.19
N GLU A 54 -12.04 20.90 38.57
CA GLU A 54 -11.47 20.97 37.21
C GLU A 54 -12.53 21.34 36.14
N ASP A 55 -13.79 21.00 36.40
CA ASP A 55 -14.97 21.29 35.56
C ASP A 55 -15.21 22.79 35.29
N SER A 56 -14.56 23.69 36.04
CA SER A 56 -14.89 25.13 36.01
C SER A 56 -14.09 25.96 34.98
N SER A 57 -12.82 25.65 34.75
CA SER A 57 -11.94 26.41 33.82
C SER A 57 -11.79 25.74 32.46
N VAL A 58 -11.81 24.40 32.42
CA VAL A 58 -11.60 23.59 31.21
C VAL A 58 -12.67 23.85 30.13
N PRO A 59 -13.99 23.93 30.43
CA PRO A 59 -15.00 24.16 29.38
C PRO A 59 -14.89 25.52 28.69
N TYR A 60 -14.52 26.57 29.42
CA TYR A 60 -14.44 27.93 28.86
C TYR A 60 -13.18 28.12 27.99
N TYR A 61 -12.04 27.51 28.38
CA TYR A 61 -10.87 27.39 27.49
C TYR A 61 -11.22 26.65 26.18
N ILE A 62 -11.97 25.57 26.32
CA ILE A 62 -12.46 24.74 25.21
C ILE A 62 -13.37 25.50 24.25
N ASP A 63 -14.26 26.36 24.75
CA ASP A 63 -15.19 27.10 23.90
C ASP A 63 -14.47 28.17 23.06
N GLN A 64 -13.50 28.88 23.64
CA GLN A 64 -12.68 29.86 22.93
C GLN A 64 -11.78 29.25 21.85
N ILE A 65 -11.42 27.97 21.95
CA ILE A 65 -10.78 27.22 20.85
C ILE A 65 -11.77 27.07 19.68
N THR A 66 -13.02 26.73 20.00
CA THR A 66 -14.09 26.45 19.03
C THR A 66 -14.44 27.67 18.17
N SER A 67 -14.39 28.89 18.74
CA SER A 67 -14.75 30.13 18.05
C SER A 67 -13.77 30.63 16.97
N SER A 68 -12.73 29.85 16.61
CA SER A 68 -11.60 30.30 15.78
C SER A 68 -11.50 29.62 14.38
N ARG A 69 -12.65 29.28 13.78
CA ARG A 69 -12.77 28.64 12.45
C ARG A 69 -13.88 29.33 11.63
N LEU A 70 -13.94 29.27 10.30
CA LEU A 70 -13.35 28.33 9.32
C LEU A 70 -12.61 29.04 8.18
N LYS A 71 -11.49 28.46 7.72
CA LYS A 71 -10.85 28.75 6.42
C LYS A 71 -10.19 27.48 5.89
N ILE A 72 -11.04 26.54 5.48
CA ILE A 72 -10.71 25.11 5.43
C ILE A 72 -9.66 24.79 4.33
N TYR A 73 -8.88 23.73 4.57
CA TYR A 73 -7.94 23.05 3.66
C TYR A 73 -6.69 23.75 3.15
N LYS A 74 -6.48 25.06 3.35
CA LYS A 74 -5.23 25.66 2.87
C LYS A 74 -3.99 25.14 3.61
N ASP A 75 -4.12 24.88 4.91
CA ASP A 75 -2.99 24.59 5.79
C ASP A 75 -3.24 23.30 6.60
N ASN A 76 -3.38 22.16 5.91
CA ASN A 76 -3.38 20.83 6.55
C ASN A 76 -2.17 20.66 7.50
N PHE A 77 -0.99 21.12 7.06
CA PHE A 77 0.24 21.17 7.86
C PHE A 77 0.07 21.94 9.18
N GLU A 78 -0.62 23.09 9.15
CA GLU A 78 -0.93 23.83 10.39
C GLU A 78 -1.82 23.04 11.34
N VAL A 79 -2.71 22.14 10.89
CA VAL A 79 -3.55 21.37 11.82
C VAL A 79 -2.68 20.52 12.73
N GLU A 80 -1.75 19.74 12.16
CA GLU A 80 -0.80 18.95 12.95
C GLU A 80 0.12 19.84 13.79
N GLN A 81 0.64 20.95 13.25
CA GLN A 81 1.45 21.88 14.04
C GLN A 81 0.67 22.50 15.21
N ARG A 82 -0.57 22.92 15.01
CA ARG A 82 -1.45 23.48 16.06
C ARG A 82 -1.72 22.45 17.16
N PHE A 83 -1.92 21.17 16.81
CA PHE A 83 -1.99 20.08 17.78
C PHE A 83 -0.69 19.97 18.61
N GLN A 84 0.48 19.93 17.96
CA GLN A 84 1.77 19.81 18.66
C GLN A 84 2.07 21.03 19.55
N VAL A 85 1.76 22.26 19.10
CA VAL A 85 1.95 23.47 19.89
C VAL A 85 0.98 23.52 21.08
N ASP A 86 -0.30 23.16 20.92
CA ASP A 86 -1.25 23.11 22.04
C ASP A 86 -0.93 22.00 23.06
N ILE A 87 -0.33 20.88 22.63
CA ILE A 87 0.24 19.87 23.54
C ILE A 87 1.44 20.46 24.31
N HIS A 88 2.38 21.10 23.60
CA HIS A 88 3.56 21.70 24.22
C HIS A 88 3.23 22.84 25.20
N ARG A 89 2.15 23.59 24.96
CA ARG A 89 1.59 24.56 25.93
C ARG A 89 1.19 23.89 27.23
N VAL A 90 0.53 22.73 27.16
CA VAL A 90 0.14 21.98 28.37
C VAL A 90 1.37 21.53 29.15
N GLU A 91 2.34 20.93 28.48
CA GLU A 91 3.63 20.51 29.08
C GLU A 91 4.41 21.69 29.69
N SER A 92 4.30 22.88 29.09
CA SER A 92 5.06 24.07 29.48
C SER A 92 4.47 24.82 30.67
N TYR A 93 3.14 25.03 30.72
CA TYR A 93 2.56 25.95 31.70
C TYR A 93 1.13 25.65 32.18
N LEU A 94 0.49 24.56 31.73
CA LEU A 94 -0.82 24.11 32.26
C LEU A 94 -0.64 22.87 33.16
N HIS A 95 -1.73 22.38 33.75
CA HIS A 95 -1.70 21.15 34.55
C HIS A 95 -1.86 19.92 33.65
N SER A 96 -1.20 18.81 33.99
CA SER A 96 -1.16 17.60 33.15
C SER A 96 -2.53 16.96 32.93
N SER A 97 -3.48 17.11 33.85
CA SER A 97 -4.87 16.68 33.67
C SER A 97 -5.59 17.38 32.51
N THR A 98 -5.14 18.58 32.11
CA THR A 98 -5.71 19.34 30.98
C THR A 98 -5.45 18.66 29.62
N LEU A 99 -4.41 17.82 29.53
CA LEU A 99 -3.96 17.23 28.26
C LEU A 99 -5.03 16.35 27.59
N ALA A 100 -5.62 15.41 28.33
CA ALA A 100 -6.57 14.45 27.76
C ALA A 100 -7.93 15.07 27.36
N PRO A 101 -8.56 15.98 28.16
CA PRO A 101 -9.73 16.75 27.72
C PRO A 101 -9.45 17.65 26.52
N LEU A 102 -8.28 18.31 26.48
CA LEU A 102 -7.90 19.19 25.37
C LEU A 102 -7.76 18.41 24.06
N ILE A 103 -7.02 17.29 24.06
CA ILE A 103 -6.85 16.45 22.86
C ILE A 103 -8.20 15.97 22.34
N LYS A 104 -9.07 15.42 23.20
CA LYS A 104 -10.42 14.96 22.80
C LYS A 104 -11.26 16.08 22.16
N LYS A 105 -11.17 17.31 22.66
CA LYS A 105 -11.90 18.44 22.07
C LYS A 105 -11.26 18.90 20.75
N LEU A 106 -9.94 18.93 20.64
CA LEU A 106 -9.26 19.24 19.38
C LEU A 106 -9.60 18.20 18.30
N GLU A 107 -9.64 16.92 18.65
CA GLU A 107 -10.09 15.81 17.80
C GLU A 107 -11.54 15.97 17.36
N GLN A 108 -12.45 16.38 18.27
CA GLN A 108 -13.83 16.70 17.92
C GLN A 108 -13.88 17.82 16.86
N ILE A 109 -13.33 19.00 17.14
CA ILE A 109 -13.54 20.18 16.28
C ILE A 109 -12.73 20.10 14.97
N PHE A 110 -11.54 19.48 14.95
CA PHE A 110 -10.67 19.42 13.75
C PHE A 110 -10.74 18.12 12.95
N ILE A 111 -11.41 17.08 13.45
CA ILE A 111 -11.56 15.80 12.74
C ILE A 111 -13.04 15.43 12.66
N LEU A 112 -13.71 15.17 13.78
CA LEU A 112 -15.09 14.64 13.79
C LEU A 112 -16.11 15.61 13.19
N ASP A 113 -16.06 16.88 13.58
CA ASP A 113 -16.95 17.94 13.08
C ASP A 113 -16.67 18.31 11.60
N GLN A 114 -15.63 17.72 10.98
CA GLN A 114 -15.14 18.03 9.63
C GLN A 114 -15.01 16.79 8.73
N LEU A 115 -15.53 15.62 9.12
CA LEU A 115 -15.35 14.37 8.36
C LEU A 115 -15.90 14.45 6.93
N GLU A 116 -17.13 14.93 6.71
CA GLU A 116 -17.75 15.01 5.38
C GLU A 116 -16.94 15.81 4.34
N PRO A 117 -16.49 17.06 4.63
CA PRO A 117 -15.63 17.78 3.69
C PRO A 117 -14.22 17.17 3.61
N ILE A 118 -13.70 16.52 4.65
CA ILE A 118 -12.43 15.74 4.56
C ILE A 118 -12.58 14.57 3.59
N TYR A 119 -13.67 13.80 3.67
CA TYR A 119 -13.97 12.69 2.75
C TYR A 119 -14.26 13.16 1.32
N THR A 120 -14.75 14.38 1.16
CA THR A 120 -14.94 15.01 -0.16
C THR A 120 -13.60 15.38 -0.78
N GLU A 121 -12.71 16.05 -0.02
CA GLU A 121 -11.37 16.42 -0.50
C GLU A 121 -10.45 15.19 -0.64
N ALA A 122 -10.65 14.15 0.15
CA ALA A 122 -9.99 12.86 -0.05
C ALA A 122 -10.27 12.27 -1.46
N LYS A 123 -11.50 12.44 -1.99
CA LYS A 123 -11.86 12.00 -3.35
C LYS A 123 -11.21 12.89 -4.43
N THR A 124 -11.16 14.20 -4.25
CA THR A 124 -10.52 15.12 -5.21
C THR A 124 -9.00 14.89 -5.27
N LEU A 125 -8.34 14.63 -4.13
CA LEU A 125 -6.90 14.36 -4.06
C LEU A 125 -6.52 13.02 -4.72
N LEU A 126 -7.32 11.96 -4.57
CA LEU A 126 -7.11 10.68 -5.29
C LEU A 126 -7.38 10.82 -6.79
N HIS A 127 -8.38 11.61 -7.18
CA HIS A 127 -8.65 11.90 -8.59
C HIS A 127 -7.43 12.59 -9.23
N ASN A 128 -6.89 13.61 -8.55
CA ASN A 128 -5.78 14.46 -8.99
C ASN A 128 -4.39 13.92 -8.63
N GLU A 129 -4.29 12.69 -8.12
CA GLU A 129 -3.05 11.95 -7.85
C GLU A 129 -2.09 12.63 -6.86
N ASN A 130 -2.65 13.48 -5.99
CA ASN A 130 -1.92 14.21 -4.96
C ASN A 130 -1.80 13.37 -3.67
N TYR A 131 -1.10 12.24 -3.79
CA TYR A 131 -0.99 11.24 -2.72
C TYR A 131 -0.33 11.79 -1.45
N SER A 132 0.60 12.76 -1.55
CA SER A 132 1.23 13.40 -0.38
C SER A 132 0.24 14.11 0.54
N HIS A 133 -0.76 14.80 -0.04
CA HIS A 133 -1.79 15.49 0.74
C HIS A 133 -2.85 14.50 1.26
N PHE A 134 -3.14 13.44 0.49
CA PHE A 134 -4.02 12.37 0.96
C PHE A 134 -3.41 11.59 2.13
N ALA A 135 -2.10 11.28 2.10
CA ALA A 135 -1.36 10.66 3.19
C ALA A 135 -1.52 11.43 4.51
N PHE A 136 -1.50 12.77 4.44
CA PHE A 136 -1.76 13.62 5.59
C PHE A 136 -3.19 13.44 6.12
N LEU A 137 -4.22 13.50 5.26
CA LEU A 137 -5.62 13.28 5.68
C LEU A 137 -5.81 11.89 6.29
N PHE A 138 -5.19 10.87 5.71
CA PHE A 138 -5.19 9.50 6.21
C PHE A 138 -4.56 9.40 7.62
N LYS A 139 -3.39 10.01 7.82
CA LYS A 139 -2.74 10.10 9.15
C LYS A 139 -3.59 10.89 10.16
N LEU A 140 -4.17 12.01 9.76
CA LEU A 140 -4.98 12.87 10.63
C LEU A 140 -6.23 12.13 11.11
N VAL A 141 -7.03 11.59 10.17
CA VAL A 141 -8.26 10.86 10.47
C VAL A 141 -7.96 9.57 11.24
N GLY A 142 -6.87 8.87 10.91
CA GLY A 142 -6.42 7.64 11.55
C GLY A 142 -6.01 7.76 13.02
N ARG A 143 -5.95 8.99 13.57
CA ARG A 143 -5.83 9.22 15.03
C ARG A 143 -7.03 8.69 15.80
N ILE A 144 -8.22 8.72 15.20
CA ILE A 144 -9.47 8.30 15.83
C ILE A 144 -9.84 6.89 15.32
N PRO A 145 -10.22 5.95 16.20
CA PRO A 145 -10.75 4.66 15.77
C PRO A 145 -12.00 4.79 14.88
N ASN A 146 -12.16 3.84 13.96
CA ASN A 146 -13.31 3.69 13.03
C ASN A 146 -13.49 4.77 11.96
N THR A 147 -13.11 6.04 12.16
CA THR A 147 -13.20 7.10 11.14
C THR A 147 -12.39 6.77 9.87
N ILE A 148 -11.25 6.09 10.04
CA ILE A 148 -10.38 5.66 8.95
C ILE A 148 -11.03 4.67 7.98
N ILE A 149 -12.14 4.01 8.36
CA ILE A 149 -12.81 2.98 7.55
C ILE A 149 -13.40 3.58 6.27
N GLU A 150 -14.02 4.76 6.35
CA GLU A 150 -14.61 5.40 5.17
C GLU A 150 -13.52 5.95 4.23
N LEU A 151 -12.40 6.47 4.74
CA LEU A 151 -11.22 6.78 3.89
C LEU A 151 -10.67 5.52 3.20
N LYS A 152 -10.60 4.39 3.91
CA LYS A 152 -10.14 3.12 3.31
C LYS A 152 -11.05 2.65 2.18
N LYS A 153 -12.36 2.70 2.39
CA LYS A 153 -13.39 2.46 1.36
C LYS A 153 -13.30 3.45 0.19
N ILE A 154 -13.04 4.73 0.45
CA ILE A 154 -12.85 5.75 -0.61
C ILE A 154 -11.64 5.42 -1.50
N VAL A 155 -10.55 4.87 -0.95
CA VAL A 155 -9.43 4.35 -1.76
C VAL A 155 -9.90 3.14 -2.57
N GLU A 156 -10.54 2.12 -1.98
CA GLU A 156 -11.06 0.98 -2.75
C GLU A 156 -11.98 1.42 -3.91
N GLU A 157 -12.89 2.37 -3.67
CA GLU A 157 -13.87 2.84 -4.66
C GLU A 157 -13.25 3.68 -5.81
N ASN A 158 -12.15 4.40 -5.58
CA ASN A 158 -11.57 5.31 -6.58
C ASN A 158 -10.29 4.76 -7.24
N PHE A 159 -9.47 4.04 -6.48
CA PHE A 159 -8.18 3.51 -6.90
C PHE A 159 -8.37 2.23 -7.73
N CYS A 160 -9.23 1.30 -7.28
CA CYS A 160 -9.44 0.02 -7.96
C CYS A 160 -10.04 0.19 -9.38
N PRO A 161 -11.00 1.11 -9.64
CA PRO A 161 -11.43 1.39 -11.01
C PRO A 161 -10.39 2.12 -11.87
N LYS A 162 -9.48 2.91 -11.29
CA LYS A 162 -8.30 3.44 -12.02
C LYS A 162 -7.40 2.29 -12.49
N VAL A 163 -7.07 1.34 -11.61
CA VAL A 163 -6.30 0.11 -11.94
C VAL A 163 -6.91 -0.63 -13.13
N ILE A 164 -8.23 -0.90 -13.08
CA ILE A 164 -8.91 -1.66 -14.13
C ILE A 164 -8.90 -0.89 -15.46
N LYS A 165 -9.10 0.43 -15.42
CA LYS A 165 -9.12 1.29 -16.61
C LYS A 165 -7.77 1.41 -17.32
N SER A 166 -6.65 1.46 -16.59
CA SER A 166 -5.32 1.55 -17.20
C SER A 166 -4.89 0.26 -17.90
N ILE A 167 -5.43 -0.90 -17.51
CA ILE A 167 -5.13 -2.20 -18.14
C ILE A 167 -6.09 -2.51 -19.31
N THR A 168 -7.31 -1.97 -19.35
CA THR A 168 -8.27 -2.23 -20.44
C THR A 168 -7.82 -1.97 -21.90
N PRO A 169 -7.00 -0.95 -22.26
CA PRO A 169 -6.72 -0.63 -23.66
C PRO A 169 -5.72 -1.57 -24.37
N ILE A 170 -5.37 -2.73 -23.77
CA ILE A 170 -4.44 -3.70 -24.35
C ILE A 170 -5.16 -4.54 -25.42
N SER A 171 -5.26 -3.99 -26.63
CA SER A 171 -5.84 -4.70 -27.78
C SER A 171 -5.09 -6.02 -28.07
N VAL A 172 -5.81 -7.14 -28.04
CA VAL A 172 -5.26 -8.51 -28.21
C VAL A 172 -4.86 -8.81 -29.68
N THR A 173 -5.01 -7.82 -30.56
CA THR A 173 -4.76 -7.89 -32.01
C THR A 173 -3.28 -7.77 -32.40
N ALA A 174 -2.36 -7.64 -31.43
CA ALA A 174 -0.92 -7.49 -31.67
C ALA A 174 -0.14 -8.81 -31.47
N ILE A 175 0.93 -9.00 -32.26
CA ILE A 175 1.84 -10.16 -32.20
C ILE A 175 2.48 -10.32 -30.80
N ASP A 176 2.64 -9.21 -30.06
CA ASP A 176 3.24 -9.14 -28.74
C ASP A 176 2.23 -9.01 -27.59
N ALA A 177 0.94 -9.33 -27.81
CA ALA A 177 -0.13 -9.19 -26.81
C ALA A 177 0.19 -9.81 -25.45
N SER A 178 0.91 -10.94 -25.38
CA SER A 178 1.34 -11.56 -24.12
C SER A 178 2.41 -10.76 -23.37
N THR A 179 3.31 -10.06 -24.08
CA THR A 179 4.28 -9.15 -23.44
C THR A 179 3.57 -7.94 -22.89
N ASN A 180 2.77 -7.26 -23.73
CA ASN A 180 2.10 -6.02 -23.32
C ASN A 180 1.13 -6.28 -22.16
N TYR A 181 0.33 -7.36 -22.22
CA TYR A 181 -0.57 -7.76 -21.13
C TYR A 181 0.18 -8.01 -19.80
N VAL A 182 1.24 -8.82 -19.82
CA VAL A 182 1.96 -9.19 -18.60
C VAL A 182 2.74 -8.00 -18.04
N GLU A 183 3.48 -7.26 -18.87
CA GLU A 183 4.27 -6.12 -18.43
C GLU A 183 3.41 -4.95 -17.93
N SER A 184 2.29 -4.62 -18.58
CA SER A 184 1.38 -3.59 -18.08
C SER A 184 0.84 -3.94 -16.70
N ILE A 185 0.38 -5.17 -16.46
CA ILE A 185 -0.15 -5.57 -15.16
C ILE A 185 0.91 -5.52 -14.05
N LEU A 186 2.14 -5.92 -14.37
CA LEU A 186 3.25 -5.92 -13.41
C LEU A 186 3.70 -4.49 -13.09
N ASN A 187 3.88 -3.64 -14.09
CA ASN A 187 4.23 -2.23 -13.91
C ASN A 187 3.15 -1.51 -13.07
N ILE A 188 1.87 -1.72 -13.41
CA ILE A 188 0.73 -1.10 -12.71
C ILE A 188 0.63 -1.62 -11.25
N ARG A 189 0.90 -2.91 -10.99
CA ARG A 189 1.06 -3.39 -9.59
C ARG A 189 2.21 -2.65 -8.89
N GLU A 190 3.36 -2.52 -9.54
CA GLU A 190 4.56 -1.93 -8.93
C GLU A 190 4.38 -0.44 -8.60
N GLU A 191 3.76 0.33 -9.50
CA GLU A 191 3.37 1.73 -9.27
C GLU A 191 2.45 1.86 -8.05
N PHE A 192 1.44 1.01 -7.92
CA PHE A 192 0.53 1.06 -6.76
C PHE A 192 1.17 0.56 -5.46
N PHE A 193 2.08 -0.42 -5.51
CA PHE A 193 2.87 -0.81 -4.33
C PHE A 193 3.83 0.31 -3.89
N LYS A 194 4.43 1.07 -4.82
CA LYS A 194 5.22 2.27 -4.49
C LYS A 194 4.35 3.33 -3.79
N VAL A 195 3.15 3.61 -4.29
CA VAL A 195 2.21 4.55 -3.63
C VAL A 195 1.83 4.06 -2.23
N VAL A 196 1.58 2.76 -2.03
CA VAL A 196 1.27 2.17 -0.71
C VAL A 196 2.46 2.21 0.25
N GLN A 197 3.69 2.05 -0.26
CA GLN A 197 4.91 2.13 0.54
C GLN A 197 5.25 3.57 0.95
N GLU A 198 5.20 4.51 0.00
CA GLU A 198 5.62 5.90 0.20
C GLU A 198 4.57 6.71 0.99
N PHE A 199 3.30 6.62 0.62
CA PHE A 199 2.24 7.49 1.14
C PHE A 199 1.36 6.83 2.21
N PHE A 200 1.36 5.50 2.28
CA PHE A 200 0.54 4.74 3.24
C PHE A 200 1.35 3.85 4.18
N HIS A 201 2.68 3.96 4.18
CA HIS A 201 3.59 3.26 5.09
C HIS A 201 3.36 1.73 5.16
N ASN A 202 2.95 1.11 4.05
CA ASN A 202 2.55 -0.30 3.95
C ASN A 202 1.34 -0.72 4.82
N ASP A 203 0.31 0.13 4.95
CA ASP A 203 -0.96 -0.25 5.59
C ASP A 203 -1.53 -1.54 4.98
N GLU A 204 -1.68 -2.56 5.83
CA GLU A 204 -2.04 -3.94 5.44
C GLU A 204 -3.37 -4.01 4.66
N HIS A 205 -4.33 -3.12 4.95
CA HIS A 205 -5.60 -3.11 4.23
C HIS A 205 -5.42 -2.61 2.80
N PHE A 206 -4.56 -1.62 2.54
CA PHE A 206 -4.29 -1.17 1.18
C PHE A 206 -3.45 -2.17 0.39
N VAL A 207 -2.49 -2.84 1.04
CA VAL A 207 -1.80 -3.99 0.44
C VAL A 207 -2.83 -5.05 0.02
N ALA A 208 -3.70 -5.48 0.94
CA ALA A 208 -4.72 -6.48 0.66
C ALA A 208 -5.73 -6.04 -0.42
N ALA A 209 -6.12 -4.77 -0.45
CA ALA A 209 -7.02 -4.21 -1.46
C ALA A 209 -6.40 -4.15 -2.86
N VAL A 210 -5.13 -3.75 -2.98
CA VAL A 210 -4.39 -3.79 -4.26
C VAL A 210 -4.26 -5.24 -4.73
N GLU A 211 -3.86 -6.18 -3.88
CA GLU A 211 -3.75 -7.58 -4.30
C GLU A 211 -5.10 -8.21 -4.68
N LYS A 212 -6.15 -7.96 -3.90
CA LYS A 212 -7.55 -8.34 -4.21
C LYS A 212 -7.98 -7.79 -5.57
N THR A 213 -7.56 -6.58 -5.91
CA THR A 213 -7.85 -5.95 -7.22
C THR A 213 -7.07 -6.60 -8.34
N CYS A 214 -5.77 -6.85 -8.19
CA CYS A 214 -4.96 -7.57 -9.18
C CYS A 214 -5.50 -9.01 -9.40
N ARG A 215 -5.82 -9.73 -8.32
CA ARG A 215 -6.44 -11.07 -8.38
C ARG A 215 -7.79 -11.04 -9.08
N ASN A 216 -8.65 -10.05 -8.80
CA ASN A 216 -9.91 -9.90 -9.51
C ASN A 216 -9.71 -9.55 -10.99
N PHE A 217 -8.78 -8.65 -11.33
CA PHE A 217 -8.52 -8.28 -12.72
C PHE A 217 -8.04 -9.49 -13.55
N ILE A 218 -7.01 -10.19 -13.08
CA ILE A 218 -6.38 -11.32 -13.80
C ILE A 218 -7.38 -12.46 -14.02
N ASN A 219 -8.24 -12.75 -13.05
CA ASN A 219 -9.19 -13.86 -13.18
C ASN A 219 -10.49 -13.49 -13.90
N ASN A 220 -10.86 -12.21 -13.95
CA ASN A 220 -12.14 -11.77 -14.55
C ASN A 220 -11.95 -11.12 -15.94
N ASN A 221 -10.71 -10.90 -16.39
CA ASN A 221 -10.27 -10.44 -17.72
C ASN A 221 -11.24 -9.56 -18.51
N VAL A 222 -10.97 -8.25 -18.53
CA VAL A 222 -11.70 -7.28 -19.37
C VAL A 222 -11.22 -7.34 -20.84
N LEU A 223 -11.25 -8.53 -21.44
CA LEU A 223 -11.11 -8.75 -22.87
C LEU A 223 -12.51 -8.77 -23.49
N PRO A 224 -12.86 -7.88 -24.44
CA PRO A 224 -14.22 -7.79 -24.95
C PRO A 224 -14.70 -9.09 -25.62
N GLU A 225 -15.91 -9.51 -25.24
CA GLU A 225 -16.88 -10.23 -26.08
C GLU A 225 -16.41 -11.57 -26.71
N SER A 226 -15.66 -12.39 -25.97
CA SER A 226 -15.50 -13.81 -26.31
C SER A 226 -15.73 -14.73 -25.10
N ALA A 227 -16.49 -15.80 -25.29
CA ALA A 227 -16.90 -16.70 -24.19
C ALA A 227 -15.75 -17.57 -23.65
N ASP A 228 -14.67 -17.72 -24.41
CA ASP A 228 -13.49 -18.52 -24.07
C ASP A 228 -12.42 -17.74 -23.27
N ASN A 229 -12.82 -16.72 -22.51
CA ASN A 229 -11.91 -15.84 -21.74
C ASN A 229 -11.33 -16.48 -20.45
N ALA A 230 -11.88 -17.61 -19.98
CA ALA A 230 -11.37 -18.33 -18.81
C ALA A 230 -9.94 -18.83 -19.06
N GLY A 231 -9.07 -18.78 -18.04
CA GLY A 231 -7.65 -19.14 -18.16
C GLY A 231 -6.81 -18.28 -19.11
N LYS A 232 -7.35 -17.20 -19.71
CA LYS A 232 -6.61 -16.47 -20.76
C LYS A 232 -5.31 -15.83 -20.28
N SER A 233 -5.30 -15.30 -19.06
CA SER A 233 -4.07 -14.76 -18.44
C SER A 233 -3.05 -15.84 -18.13
N ALA A 234 -3.50 -17.05 -17.79
CA ALA A 234 -2.64 -18.22 -17.57
C ALA A 234 -1.92 -18.62 -18.87
N GLU A 235 -2.64 -18.60 -20.00
CA GLU A 235 -2.03 -18.75 -21.34
C GLU A 235 -1.03 -17.62 -21.64
N LEU A 236 -1.40 -16.36 -21.40
CA LEU A 236 -0.54 -15.21 -21.72
C LEU A 236 0.74 -15.17 -20.88
N LEU A 237 0.68 -15.52 -19.59
CA LEU A 237 1.84 -15.69 -18.72
C LEU A 237 2.75 -16.81 -19.24
N ALA A 238 2.22 -18.00 -19.54
CA ALA A 238 3.00 -19.12 -20.08
C ALA A 238 3.68 -18.77 -21.43
N ARG A 239 2.97 -18.03 -22.29
CA ARG A 239 3.52 -17.49 -23.56
C ARG A 239 4.64 -16.48 -23.35
N TYR A 240 4.54 -15.63 -22.33
CA TYR A 240 5.59 -14.66 -22.00
C TYR A 240 6.86 -15.38 -21.50
N CYS A 241 6.74 -16.42 -20.66
CA CYS A 241 7.87 -17.30 -20.30
C CYS A 241 8.55 -17.92 -21.53
N ASP A 242 7.77 -18.48 -22.46
CA ASP A 242 8.30 -19.09 -23.69
C ASP A 242 8.95 -18.07 -24.65
N LYS A 243 8.46 -16.83 -24.68
CA LYS A 243 9.09 -15.73 -25.42
C LYS A 243 10.43 -15.33 -24.78
N LEU A 244 10.48 -15.19 -23.46
CA LEU A 244 11.70 -14.86 -22.72
C LEU A 244 12.79 -15.93 -22.93
N LEU A 245 12.48 -17.21 -22.71
CA LEU A 245 13.43 -18.32 -22.88
C LEU A 245 13.97 -18.48 -24.32
N ARG A 246 13.28 -17.94 -25.33
CA ARG A 246 13.71 -17.97 -26.73
C ARG A 246 14.45 -16.71 -27.21
N LYS A 247 14.18 -15.54 -26.61
CA LYS A 247 14.61 -14.23 -27.15
C LYS A 247 15.22 -13.26 -26.12
N GLY A 248 15.08 -13.50 -24.82
CA GLY A 248 15.60 -12.62 -23.77
C GLY A 248 17.13 -12.70 -23.60
N SER A 249 17.66 -11.86 -22.71
CA SER A 249 18.99 -12.02 -22.13
C SER A 249 18.90 -12.82 -20.82
N GLU A 250 20.00 -13.44 -20.42
CA GLU A 250 20.07 -14.31 -19.23
C GLU A 250 19.79 -13.54 -17.92
N ILE A 251 20.19 -12.27 -17.88
CA ILE A 251 20.01 -11.39 -16.72
C ILE A 251 18.53 -10.98 -16.59
N ASP A 252 17.91 -10.57 -17.69
CA ASP A 252 16.50 -10.12 -17.69
C ASP A 252 15.54 -11.27 -17.35
N ILE A 253 15.88 -12.51 -17.74
CA ILE A 253 15.02 -13.68 -17.57
C ILE A 253 14.72 -13.95 -16.09
N GLU A 254 15.72 -13.94 -15.20
CA GLU A 254 15.50 -14.25 -13.78
C GLU A 254 14.73 -13.14 -13.03
N GLU A 255 14.92 -11.88 -13.41
CA GLU A 255 14.12 -10.77 -12.86
C GLU A 255 12.66 -10.88 -13.35
N LYS A 256 12.46 -11.08 -14.66
CA LYS A 256 11.11 -11.27 -15.22
C LYS A 256 10.43 -12.53 -14.68
N PHE A 257 11.15 -13.58 -14.33
CA PHE A 257 10.59 -14.74 -13.63
C PHE A 257 10.10 -14.40 -12.22
N ASN A 258 10.81 -13.57 -11.44
CA ASN A 258 10.27 -13.07 -10.16
C ASN A 258 8.90 -12.37 -10.39
N GLN A 259 8.84 -11.47 -11.39
CA GLN A 259 7.62 -10.73 -11.69
C GLN A 259 6.49 -11.66 -12.19
N ILE A 260 6.78 -12.61 -13.07
CA ILE A 260 5.83 -13.64 -13.55
C ILE A 260 5.27 -14.46 -12.39
N MET A 261 6.09 -14.86 -11.41
CA MET A 261 5.59 -15.67 -10.29
C MET A 261 4.55 -14.92 -9.43
N ILE A 262 4.69 -13.60 -9.28
CA ILE A 262 3.67 -12.76 -8.64
C ILE A 262 2.37 -12.77 -9.46
N GLY A 263 2.48 -12.61 -10.78
CA GLY A 263 1.32 -12.69 -11.69
C GLY A 263 0.67 -14.07 -11.73
N PHE A 264 1.45 -15.14 -11.55
CA PHE A 264 1.00 -16.53 -11.53
C PHE A 264 0.33 -16.93 -10.21
N ASP A 265 0.81 -16.43 -9.05
CA ASP A 265 0.13 -16.68 -7.78
C ASP A 265 -1.32 -16.17 -7.81
N TYR A 266 -1.53 -15.03 -8.48
CA TYR A 266 -2.84 -14.42 -8.68
C TYR A 266 -3.80 -15.21 -9.59
N VAL A 267 -3.34 -16.20 -10.36
CA VAL A 267 -4.16 -17.01 -11.27
C VAL A 267 -4.91 -18.11 -10.52
N LYS A 268 -6.23 -18.25 -10.76
CA LYS A 268 -7.03 -19.41 -10.31
C LYS A 268 -6.77 -20.64 -11.19
N ASP A 269 -6.84 -20.45 -12.50
CA ASP A 269 -6.76 -21.49 -13.53
C ASP A 269 -5.28 -21.93 -13.78
N LYS A 270 -4.59 -22.35 -12.71
CA LYS A 270 -3.16 -22.69 -12.75
C LYS A 270 -2.89 -23.89 -13.68
N ASP A 271 -3.82 -24.84 -13.79
CA ASP A 271 -3.76 -25.97 -14.73
C ASP A 271 -3.69 -25.53 -16.20
N VAL A 272 -4.31 -24.40 -16.56
CA VAL A 272 -4.21 -23.82 -17.91
C VAL A 272 -2.79 -23.32 -18.16
N PHE A 273 -2.13 -22.70 -17.17
CA PHE A 273 -0.71 -22.35 -17.25
C PHE A 273 0.15 -23.61 -17.41
N GLU A 274 -0.05 -24.65 -16.59
CA GLU A 274 0.67 -25.93 -16.67
C GLU A 274 0.63 -26.50 -18.09
N LYS A 275 -0.59 -26.61 -18.64
CA LYS A 275 -0.88 -27.16 -19.97
C LYS A 275 -0.21 -26.39 -21.11
N PHE A 276 -0.17 -25.06 -21.04
CA PHE A 276 0.52 -24.25 -22.04
C PHE A 276 2.04 -24.26 -21.85
N TYR A 277 2.53 -24.17 -20.61
CA TYR A 277 3.96 -24.18 -20.29
C TYR A 277 4.60 -25.53 -20.64
N TYR A 278 4.00 -26.66 -20.25
CA TYR A 278 4.41 -28.02 -20.63
C TYR A 278 4.53 -28.17 -22.15
N LYS A 279 3.48 -27.76 -22.89
CA LYS A 279 3.44 -27.81 -24.36
C LYS A 279 4.52 -26.95 -25.04
N MET A 280 5.00 -25.90 -24.36
CA MET A 280 6.08 -25.03 -24.85
C MET A 280 7.46 -25.58 -24.47
N LEU A 281 7.64 -26.07 -23.24
CA LEU A 281 8.84 -26.77 -22.78
C LEU A 281 9.13 -27.99 -23.66
N PHE A 282 8.15 -28.89 -23.85
CA PHE A 282 8.24 -30.06 -24.72
C PHE A 282 8.73 -29.70 -26.13
N LYS A 283 8.28 -28.58 -26.69
CA LYS A 283 8.75 -28.09 -28.00
C LYS A 283 10.18 -27.54 -27.98
N ARG A 284 10.58 -26.81 -26.93
CA ARG A 284 11.97 -26.32 -26.80
C ARG A 284 12.96 -27.48 -26.60
N LEU A 285 12.56 -28.51 -25.87
CA LEU A 285 13.26 -29.79 -25.73
C LEU A 285 13.38 -30.52 -27.07
N LEU A 286 12.26 -30.85 -27.73
CA LEU A 286 12.25 -31.55 -29.02
C LEU A 286 13.06 -30.86 -30.12
N CYS A 287 13.04 -29.53 -30.17
CA CYS A 287 13.74 -28.76 -31.20
C CYS A 287 15.18 -28.38 -30.81
N GLY A 288 15.67 -28.81 -29.65
CA GLY A 288 17.04 -28.53 -29.19
C GLY A 288 17.34 -27.04 -28.90
N VAL A 289 16.33 -26.19 -28.79
CA VAL A 289 16.49 -24.72 -28.68
C VAL A 289 16.71 -24.27 -27.23
N ARG A 290 17.39 -25.09 -26.42
CA ARG A 290 17.71 -24.80 -25.02
C ARG A 290 18.95 -23.92 -24.92
N LYS A 291 18.75 -22.62 -25.08
CA LYS A 291 19.78 -21.59 -24.87
C LYS A 291 20.10 -21.35 -23.39
N TYR A 292 19.13 -21.58 -22.50
CA TYR A 292 19.18 -21.21 -21.08
C TYR A 292 18.69 -22.34 -20.17
N GLU A 293 19.46 -23.43 -20.06
CA GLU A 293 19.07 -24.61 -19.26
C GLU A 293 18.88 -24.30 -17.77
N TYR A 294 19.76 -23.49 -17.17
CA TYR A 294 19.63 -23.07 -15.77
C TYR A 294 18.34 -22.27 -15.50
N SER A 295 17.90 -21.44 -16.45
CA SER A 295 16.65 -20.70 -16.31
C SER A 295 15.41 -21.59 -16.48
N GLU A 296 15.46 -22.62 -17.32
CA GLU A 296 14.35 -23.60 -17.37
C GLU A 296 14.20 -24.36 -16.05
N GLU A 297 15.32 -24.78 -15.43
CA GLU A 297 15.32 -25.39 -14.10
C GLU A 297 14.86 -24.40 -13.02
N SER A 298 15.38 -23.16 -13.02
CA SER A 298 14.95 -22.06 -12.15
C SER A 298 13.43 -21.87 -12.19
N MET A 299 12.83 -21.80 -13.38
CA MET A 299 11.38 -21.64 -13.53
C MET A 299 10.58 -22.82 -12.96
N ILE A 300 11.06 -24.06 -13.15
CA ILE A 300 10.41 -25.25 -12.57
C ILE A 300 10.52 -25.27 -11.04
N LEU A 301 11.66 -24.88 -10.49
CA LEU A 301 11.87 -24.74 -9.04
C LEU A 301 11.00 -23.63 -8.43
N ARG A 302 10.81 -22.52 -9.16
CA ARG A 302 9.92 -21.40 -8.77
C ARG A 302 8.45 -21.80 -8.80
N LEU A 303 8.00 -22.54 -9.82
CA LEU A 303 6.64 -23.09 -9.84
C LEU A 303 6.39 -24.04 -8.66
N LYS A 304 7.41 -24.78 -8.22
CA LYS A 304 7.35 -25.69 -7.05
C LYS A 304 7.21 -24.99 -5.68
N THR A 305 7.43 -23.68 -5.56
CA THR A 305 7.18 -22.97 -4.29
C THR A 305 5.73 -22.49 -4.14
N ILE A 306 4.97 -22.43 -5.23
CA ILE A 306 3.58 -21.93 -5.29
C ILE A 306 2.56 -23.03 -5.65
N CYS A 307 3.02 -24.22 -6.06
CA CYS A 307 2.18 -25.35 -6.45
C CYS A 307 2.64 -26.69 -5.85
N ASP A 308 1.67 -27.56 -5.57
CA ASP A 308 1.90 -28.89 -5.04
C ASP A 308 2.72 -29.79 -5.98
N LEU A 309 3.36 -30.81 -5.41
CA LEU A 309 4.21 -31.76 -6.14
C LEU A 309 3.48 -32.47 -7.31
N THR A 310 2.17 -32.68 -7.19
CA THR A 310 1.31 -33.30 -8.22
C THR A 310 1.11 -32.44 -9.47
N TYR A 311 1.20 -31.12 -9.33
CA TYR A 311 1.15 -30.16 -10.44
C TYR A 311 2.51 -30.08 -11.16
N ILE A 312 3.61 -30.21 -10.41
CA ILE A 312 4.97 -30.08 -10.92
C ILE A 312 5.53 -31.38 -11.52
N SER A 313 5.05 -32.56 -11.10
CA SER A 313 5.64 -33.86 -11.47
C SER A 313 5.87 -34.01 -12.98
N LYS A 314 4.85 -33.74 -13.80
CA LYS A 314 4.92 -33.85 -15.28
C LYS A 314 5.98 -32.93 -15.88
N LEU A 315 6.19 -31.74 -15.30
CA LEU A 315 7.22 -30.79 -15.75
C LEU A 315 8.62 -31.24 -15.34
N GLN A 316 8.77 -31.88 -14.18
CA GLN A 316 10.03 -32.46 -13.73
C GLN A 316 10.40 -33.71 -14.52
N GLU A 317 9.46 -34.63 -14.73
CA GLU A 317 9.60 -35.82 -15.60
C GLU A 317 10.06 -35.39 -17.00
N LEU A 318 9.29 -34.52 -17.67
CA LEU A 318 9.63 -33.99 -18.99
C LEU A 318 11.01 -33.33 -19.07
N PHE A 319 11.40 -32.54 -18.05
CA PHE A 319 12.72 -31.89 -18.03
C PHE A 319 13.86 -32.91 -17.79
N GLN A 320 13.62 -33.91 -16.95
CA GLN A 320 14.55 -35.00 -16.67
C GLN A 320 14.75 -35.88 -17.92
N ASP A 321 13.68 -36.30 -18.60
CA ASP A 321 13.76 -37.05 -19.86
C ASP A 321 14.46 -36.23 -20.97
N GLY A 322 14.22 -34.92 -21.01
CA GLY A 322 14.97 -33.99 -21.87
C GLY A 322 16.48 -33.93 -21.58
N ASN A 323 16.88 -34.07 -20.31
CA ASN A 323 18.30 -34.10 -19.91
C ASN A 323 18.94 -35.48 -20.17
N ILE A 324 18.19 -36.56 -19.95
CA ILE A 324 18.60 -37.93 -20.26
C ILE A 324 18.79 -38.08 -21.77
N SER A 325 17.84 -37.64 -22.60
CA SER A 325 17.98 -37.72 -24.06
C SER A 325 19.16 -36.90 -24.55
N LYS A 326 19.40 -35.67 -24.05
CA LYS A 326 20.56 -34.87 -24.44
C LYS A 326 21.86 -35.67 -24.21
N THR A 327 21.99 -36.26 -23.03
CA THR A 327 23.15 -37.07 -22.65
C THR A 327 23.32 -38.31 -23.54
N LEU A 328 22.23 -39.02 -23.86
CA LEU A 328 22.24 -40.18 -24.77
C LEU A 328 22.60 -39.79 -26.22
N LEU A 329 22.14 -38.62 -26.69
CA LEU A 329 22.43 -38.12 -28.04
C LEU A 329 23.88 -37.66 -28.17
N ASP A 330 24.44 -37.01 -27.15
CA ASP A 330 25.84 -36.61 -27.15
C ASP A 330 26.77 -37.85 -27.07
N GLN A 331 26.37 -38.90 -26.32
CA GLN A 331 27.03 -40.21 -26.36
C GLN A 331 26.93 -40.89 -27.73
N TYR A 332 25.76 -40.84 -28.38
CA TYR A 332 25.54 -41.38 -29.73
C TYR A 332 26.39 -40.65 -30.79
N ARG A 333 26.49 -39.31 -30.71
CA ARG A 333 27.35 -38.50 -31.59
C ARG A 333 28.82 -38.87 -31.45
N LEU A 334 29.33 -38.94 -30.21
CA LEU A 334 30.71 -39.37 -29.94
C LEU A 334 30.97 -40.80 -30.46
N TYR A 335 29.99 -41.69 -30.39
CA TYR A 335 30.07 -43.02 -31.01
C TYR A 335 30.09 -42.95 -32.54
N CYS A 336 29.24 -42.13 -33.17
CA CYS A 336 29.21 -41.95 -34.62
C CYS A 336 30.52 -41.34 -35.16
N GLU A 337 31.05 -40.29 -34.53
CA GLU A 337 32.35 -39.69 -34.86
C GLU A 337 33.48 -40.72 -34.78
N LYS A 338 33.57 -41.44 -33.65
CA LYS A 338 34.60 -42.45 -33.40
C LYS A 338 34.59 -43.59 -34.42
N ASN A 339 33.41 -43.99 -34.89
CA ASN A 339 33.23 -45.09 -35.84
C ASN A 339 33.04 -44.63 -37.31
N LYS A 340 33.08 -43.32 -37.58
CA LYS A 340 32.82 -42.70 -38.91
C LYS A 340 31.45 -43.07 -39.49
N ILE A 341 30.43 -43.11 -38.64
CA ILE A 341 29.04 -43.32 -39.01
C ILE A 341 28.37 -41.94 -39.13
N ASN A 342 27.48 -41.75 -40.11
CA ASN A 342 26.71 -40.51 -40.22
C ASN A 342 25.69 -40.39 -39.08
N ASP A 343 25.65 -39.25 -38.37
CA ASP A 343 24.54 -38.93 -37.46
C ASP A 343 23.24 -38.82 -38.26
N ILE A 344 22.18 -39.46 -37.77
CA ILE A 344 20.84 -39.50 -38.38
C ILE A 344 19.97 -38.34 -37.86
N GLY A 345 20.41 -37.61 -36.83
CA GLY A 345 19.68 -36.45 -36.29
C GLY A 345 18.47 -36.84 -35.44
N ILE A 346 18.57 -37.95 -34.71
CA ILE A 346 17.52 -38.43 -33.81
C ILE A 346 17.39 -37.45 -32.63
N ASN A 347 16.16 -37.16 -32.21
CA ASN A 347 15.86 -36.59 -30.88
C ASN A 347 14.88 -37.53 -30.16
N ILE A 348 15.07 -37.75 -28.87
CA ILE A 348 14.23 -38.64 -28.05
C ILE A 348 13.58 -37.81 -26.93
N LEU A 349 12.34 -38.12 -26.60
CA LEU A 349 11.70 -37.84 -25.32
C LEU A 349 10.84 -39.07 -25.00
N ASN A 350 10.78 -39.46 -23.73
CA ASN A 350 9.86 -40.49 -23.26
C ASN A 350 8.46 -39.91 -22.99
#